data_AF-A0A6N0BRM5-F1
#
_entry.id   AF-A0A6N0BRM5-F1
#
_cell.length_a   1.000
_cell.length_b   1.000
_cell.length_c   1.000
_cell.angle_alpha   90.00
_cell.angle_beta   90.00
_cell.angle_gamma   90.00
#
_symmetry.space_group_name_H-M   'P 1'
#
loop_
_entity.id
_entity.type
_entity.pdbx_description
1 polymer ?
#
loop_
_entity_poly.entity_id
_entity_poly.type
_entity_poly.pdbx_seq_one_letter_code
_entity_poly.pdbx_strand_id
1 'polypeptide(L)'
;MQLKTISRRLPLRMAGASLIEVLVSIVLASFALLALAGVNASSVRYTKMSQYRATAAQLANDMGERIRANKGVAAPTATGFFAGDYDYVEDFSAQSSATTLPSPLCNTAASSCTPAQIAALDLAQWRMMVRNQLPE
;
A
#
# COMPACT_ATOMS: atom_id res chain seq x y z
N MET A 1 -53.71 -31.61 56.31
CA MET A 1 -54.11 -30.22 55.98
C MET A 1 -52.89 -29.53 55.36
N GLN A 2 -52.79 -29.51 54.04
CA GLN A 2 -51.64 -28.99 53.28
C GLN A 2 -52.10 -27.70 52.56
N LEU A 3 -51.57 -26.56 52.96
CA LEU A 3 -51.92 -25.24 52.40
C LEU A 3 -51.19 -25.05 51.07
N LYS A 4 -51.94 -25.10 49.98
CA LYS A 4 -51.48 -24.84 48.61
C LYS A 4 -51.34 -23.33 48.41
N THR A 5 -50.11 -22.81 48.45
CA THR A 5 -49.82 -21.40 48.15
C THR A 5 -50.02 -21.12 46.66
N ILE A 6 -51.06 -20.36 46.33
CA ILE A 6 -51.37 -19.92 44.96
C ILE A 6 -50.48 -18.71 44.64
N SER A 7 -49.45 -18.93 43.82
CA SER A 7 -48.62 -17.85 43.28
C SER A 7 -49.37 -17.18 42.11
N ARG A 8 -49.89 -15.97 42.33
CA ARG A 8 -50.49 -15.14 41.27
C ARG A 8 -49.37 -14.52 40.42
N ARG A 9 -49.21 -14.97 39.18
CA ARG A 9 -48.44 -14.23 38.18
C ARG A 9 -49.23 -12.98 37.79
N LEU A 10 -48.72 -11.81 38.13
CA LEU A 10 -49.28 -10.54 37.67
C LEU A 10 -49.14 -10.45 36.14
N PRO A 11 -50.21 -10.12 35.40
CA PRO A 11 -50.11 -9.93 33.96
C PRO A 11 -49.27 -8.68 33.68
N LEU A 12 -48.14 -8.86 33.00
CA LEU A 12 -47.40 -7.74 32.41
C LEU A 12 -48.31 -7.10 31.36
N ARG A 13 -48.83 -5.92 31.68
CA ARG A 13 -49.58 -5.11 30.72
C ARG A 13 -48.62 -4.68 29.61
N MET A 14 -48.76 -5.27 28.42
CA MET A 14 -48.16 -4.71 27.20
C MET A 14 -48.88 -3.40 26.90
N ALA A 15 -48.30 -2.29 27.36
CA ALA A 15 -48.68 -0.97 26.89
C ALA A 15 -48.17 -0.83 25.44
N GLY A 16 -48.96 -0.21 24.55
CA GLY A 16 -48.68 -0.05 23.11
C GLY A 16 -47.46 0.81 22.75
N ALA A 17 -46.45 0.90 23.63
CA ALA A 17 -45.18 1.59 23.42
C ALA A 17 -44.12 0.72 22.72
N SER A 18 -44.37 -0.55 22.43
CA SER A 18 -43.37 -1.41 21.77
C SER A 18 -42.99 -0.94 20.37
N LEU A 19 -43.92 -0.32 19.62
CA LEU A 19 -43.65 0.17 18.28
C LEU A 19 -42.72 1.40 18.28
N ILE A 20 -42.91 2.32 19.24
CA ILE A 20 -42.02 3.49 19.38
C ILE A 20 -40.64 3.07 19.87
N GLU A 21 -40.56 2.06 20.74
CA GLU A 21 -39.29 1.50 21.23
C GLU A 21 -38.48 0.85 20.10
N VAL A 22 -39.13 0.10 19.22
CA VAL A 22 -38.48 -0.50 18.03
C VAL A 22 -38.06 0.58 17.03
N LEU A 23 -38.89 1.60 16.78
CA LEU A 23 -38.54 2.73 15.92
C LEU A 23 -37.31 3.49 16.44
N VAL A 24 -37.26 3.80 17.73
CA VAL A 24 -36.10 4.43 18.36
C VAL A 24 -34.86 3.53 18.26
N SER A 25 -35.02 2.22 18.48
CA SER A 25 -33.92 1.26 18.34
C SER A 25 -33.35 1.22 16.92
N ILE A 26 -34.20 1.25 15.88
CA ILE A 26 -33.78 1.29 14.48
C ILE A 26 -33.05 2.60 14.16
N VAL A 27 -33.55 3.73 14.67
CA VAL A 27 -32.90 5.04 14.50
C VAL A 27 -31.51 5.04 15.13
N LEU A 28 -31.38 4.58 16.38
CA LEU A 28 -30.10 4.47 17.08
C LEU A 28 -29.14 3.51 16.35
N ALA A 29 -29.64 2.35 15.91
CA ALA A 29 -28.85 1.39 15.14
C ALA A 29 -28.35 1.99 13.81
N SER A 30 -29.18 2.78 13.14
CA SER A 30 -28.82 3.46 11.89
C SER A 30 -27.69 4.47 12.10
N PHE A 31 -27.73 5.26 13.17
CA PHE A 31 -26.63 6.17 13.54
C PHE A 31 -25.36 5.40 13.91
N ALA A 32 -25.47 4.29 14.65
CA ALA A 32 -24.34 3.45 15.02
C ALA A 32 -23.65 2.85 13.77
N LEU A 33 -24.42 2.34 12.81
CA LEU A 33 -23.88 1.81 11.55
C LEU A 33 -23.23 2.90 10.69
N LEU A 34 -23.81 4.10 10.65
CA LEU A 34 -23.20 5.22 9.91
C LEU A 34 -21.86 5.65 10.52
N ALA A 35 -21.78 5.71 11.86
CA ALA A 35 -20.53 5.98 12.56
C ALA A 35 -19.47 4.89 12.26
N LEU A 36 -19.86 3.62 12.30
CA LEU A 36 -19.00 2.49 11.96
C LEU A 36 -18.52 2.55 10.51
N ALA A 37 -19.38 2.94 9.56
CA ALA A 37 -19.01 3.09 8.16
C ALA A 37 -17.92 4.16 7.98
N GLY A 38 -18.03 5.30 8.69
CA GLY A 38 -17.00 6.34 8.69
C GLY A 38 -15.64 5.85 9.20
N VAL A 39 -15.64 5.09 10.30
CA VAL A 39 -14.41 4.48 10.84
C VAL A 39 -13.81 3.47 9.85
N ASN A 40 -14.63 2.60 9.24
CA ASN A 40 -14.17 1.64 8.24
C ASN A 40 -13.56 2.33 7.01
N ALA A 41 -14.18 3.39 6.50
CA ALA A 41 -13.63 4.16 5.39
C ALA A 41 -12.25 4.75 5.72
N SER A 42 -12.10 5.29 6.94
CA SER A 42 -10.80 5.80 7.39
C SER A 42 -9.75 4.68 7.52
N SER A 43 -10.13 3.52 8.04
CA SER A 43 -9.26 2.34 8.19
C SER A 43 -8.72 1.84 6.84
N VAL A 44 -9.59 1.75 5.82
CA VAL A 44 -9.18 1.38 4.45
C VAL A 44 -8.18 2.38 3.90
N ARG A 45 -8.42 3.68 4.06
CA ARG A 45 -7.50 4.74 3.62
C ARG A 45 -6.13 4.60 4.29
N TYR A 46 -6.09 4.41 5.61
CA TYR A 46 -4.82 4.22 6.33
C TYR A 46 -4.09 2.94 5.91
N THR A 47 -4.81 1.86 5.66
CA THR A 47 -4.25 0.61 5.16
C THR A 47 -3.58 0.80 3.81
N LYS A 48 -4.22 1.53 2.88
CA LYS A 48 -3.64 1.86 1.56
C LYS A 48 -2.41 2.75 1.67
N MET A 49 -2.44 3.77 2.53
CA MET A 49 -1.26 4.61 2.77
C MET A 49 -0.08 3.81 3.36
N SER A 50 -0.36 2.89 4.28
CA SER A 50 0.65 2.00 4.84
C SER A 50 1.24 1.07 3.76
N GLN A 51 0.38 0.51 2.91
CA GLN A 51 0.77 -0.31 1.77
C GLN A 51 1.72 0.46 0.84
N TYR A 52 1.37 1.68 0.41
CA TYR A 52 2.22 2.47 -0.49
C TYR A 52 3.56 2.85 0.14
N ARG A 53 3.59 3.17 1.45
CA ARG A 53 4.84 3.43 2.17
C ARG A 53 5.73 2.19 2.21
N ALA A 54 5.16 1.01 2.45
CA ALA A 54 5.90 -0.24 2.43
C ALA A 54 6.45 -0.55 1.03
N THR A 55 5.62 -0.39 -0.02
CA THR A 55 6.05 -0.58 -1.42
C THR A 55 7.15 0.41 -1.81
N ALA A 56 7.03 1.69 -1.46
CA ALA A 56 8.07 2.69 -1.73
C ALA A 56 9.40 2.34 -1.03
N ALA A 57 9.35 1.88 0.23
CA ALA A 57 10.53 1.43 0.95
C ALA A 57 11.16 0.18 0.31
N GLN A 58 10.35 -0.77 -0.17
CA GLN A 58 10.84 -1.95 -0.89
C GLN A 58 11.52 -1.56 -2.21
N LEU A 59 10.91 -0.67 -2.99
CA LEU A 59 11.49 -0.16 -4.25
C LEU A 59 12.79 0.62 -4.03
N ALA A 60 12.88 1.40 -2.95
CA ALA A 60 14.11 2.10 -2.60
C ALA A 60 15.23 1.12 -2.20
N ASN A 61 14.90 0.08 -1.43
CA ASN A 61 15.86 -0.98 -1.10
C ASN A 61 16.31 -1.75 -2.35
N ASP A 62 15.39 -2.10 -3.26
CA ASP A 62 15.71 -2.77 -4.52
C ASP A 62 16.73 -1.97 -5.34
N MET A 63 16.53 -0.66 -5.50
CA MET A 63 17.49 0.21 -6.17
C MET A 63 18.84 0.25 -5.43
N GLY A 64 18.83 0.32 -4.10
CA GLY A 64 20.06 0.29 -3.29
C GLY A 64 20.86 -1.00 -3.48
N GLU A 65 20.19 -2.14 -3.57
CA GLU A 65 20.85 -3.43 -3.83
C GLU A 65 21.39 -3.52 -5.27
N ARG A 66 20.68 -2.99 -6.27
CA ARG A 66 21.17 -2.90 -7.65
C ARG A 66 22.43 -2.05 -7.76
N ILE A 67 22.44 -0.88 -7.14
CA ILE A 67 23.61 0.01 -7.07
C ILE A 67 24.78 -0.71 -6.39
N ARG A 68 24.52 -1.45 -5.30
CA ARG A 68 25.57 -2.22 -4.61
C ARG A 68 26.13 -3.34 -5.47
N ALA A 69 25.28 -4.06 -6.22
CA ALA A 69 25.69 -5.13 -7.12
C ALA A 69 26.54 -4.59 -8.29
N ASN A 70 26.24 -3.38 -8.77
CA ASN A 70 26.98 -2.69 -9.83
C ASN A 70 27.76 -1.47 -9.29
N LYS A 71 28.43 -1.64 -8.14
CA LYS A 71 29.25 -0.59 -7.53
C LYS A 71 30.39 -0.13 -8.45
N GLY A 72 30.86 -1.00 -9.34
CA GLY A 72 32.01 -0.78 -10.19
C GLY A 72 33.31 -0.59 -9.40
N VAL A 73 34.28 0.09 -10.01
CA VAL A 73 35.58 0.41 -9.40
C VAL A 73 35.80 1.91 -9.39
N ALA A 74 36.56 2.43 -8.42
CA ALA A 74 36.88 3.86 -8.34
C ALA A 74 38.19 4.23 -9.07
N ALA A 75 39.11 3.27 -9.25
CA ALA A 75 40.42 3.47 -9.87
C ALA A 75 40.88 2.18 -10.59
N PRO A 76 41.75 2.28 -11.63
CA PRO A 76 42.33 3.50 -12.18
C PRO A 76 41.35 4.34 -13.01
N THR A 77 40.27 3.74 -13.51
CA THR A 77 39.17 4.42 -14.21
C THR A 77 37.86 4.07 -13.53
N ALA A 78 37.08 5.08 -13.15
CA ALA A 78 35.81 4.86 -12.47
C ALA A 78 34.79 4.15 -13.38
N THR A 79 34.00 3.24 -12.81
CA THR A 79 32.89 2.55 -13.51
C THR A 79 31.69 2.36 -12.57
N GLY A 80 30.50 2.14 -13.12
CA GLY A 80 29.30 1.84 -12.35
C GLY A 80 28.92 3.00 -11.43
N PHE A 81 28.52 2.70 -10.20
CA PHE A 81 28.22 3.73 -9.20
C PHE A 81 29.31 4.80 -9.06
N PHE A 82 30.59 4.41 -9.03
CA PHE A 82 31.68 5.39 -8.88
C PHE A 82 31.88 6.30 -10.09
N ALA A 83 31.37 5.94 -11.26
CA ALA A 83 31.36 6.80 -12.44
C ALA A 83 30.16 7.75 -12.50
N GLY A 84 29.22 7.66 -11.54
CA GLY A 84 27.95 8.40 -11.59
C GLY A 84 26.92 7.78 -12.52
N ASP A 85 27.09 6.51 -12.94
CA ASP A 85 26.16 5.84 -13.87
C ASP A 85 24.72 5.71 -13.31
N TYR A 86 24.55 5.89 -12.00
CA TYR A 86 23.25 5.88 -11.30
C TYR A 86 22.72 7.29 -10.94
N ASP A 87 23.40 8.36 -11.38
CA ASP A 87 22.96 9.73 -11.11
C ASP A 87 21.68 10.02 -11.91
N TYR A 88 20.56 10.03 -11.20
CA TYR A 88 19.24 10.29 -11.77
C TYR A 88 18.80 11.72 -11.45
N VAL A 89 18.92 12.61 -12.43
CA VAL A 89 18.69 14.07 -12.29
C VAL A 89 17.39 14.57 -12.94
N GLU A 90 16.54 13.65 -13.37
CA GLU A 90 15.26 13.95 -14.02
C GLU A 90 14.21 14.45 -13.01
N ASP A 91 13.29 15.28 -13.49
CA ASP A 91 12.19 15.79 -12.67
C ASP A 91 11.03 14.78 -12.50
N PHE A 92 10.03 15.14 -11.69
CA PHE A 92 8.85 14.29 -11.48
C PHE A 92 8.05 14.03 -12.76
N SER A 93 7.99 15.00 -13.69
CA SER A 93 7.24 14.86 -14.94
C SER A 93 7.90 13.85 -15.88
N ALA A 94 9.23 13.84 -15.92
CA ALA A 94 10.00 12.83 -16.60
C ALA A 94 9.81 11.46 -15.90
N GLN A 95 9.79 11.42 -14.57
CA GLN A 95 9.55 10.19 -13.82
C GLN A 95 8.17 9.56 -14.08
N SER A 96 7.09 10.35 -14.15
CA SER A 96 5.73 9.86 -14.41
C SER A 96 5.52 9.44 -15.87
N SER A 97 6.38 9.88 -16.77
CA SER A 97 6.33 9.53 -18.19
C SER A 97 6.83 8.10 -18.47
N ALA A 98 6.35 7.51 -19.56
CA ALA A 98 6.81 6.20 -19.99
C ALA A 98 8.29 6.22 -20.38
N THR A 99 9.09 5.38 -19.71
CA THR A 99 10.47 5.10 -20.10
C THR A 99 10.53 3.91 -21.05
N THR A 100 11.45 3.94 -21.98
CA THR A 100 11.81 2.79 -22.82
C THR A 100 12.95 2.01 -22.18
N LEU A 101 12.97 0.70 -22.37
CA LEU A 101 14.10 -0.14 -21.97
C LEU A 101 15.30 0.10 -22.90
N PRO A 102 16.53 0.20 -22.36
CA PRO A 102 17.73 0.32 -23.19
C PRO A 102 18.05 -1.00 -23.89
N SER A 103 18.86 -0.92 -24.95
CA SER A 103 19.47 -2.07 -25.63
C SER A 103 20.99 -2.00 -25.48
N PRO A 104 21.69 -3.09 -25.10
CA PRO A 104 21.18 -4.42 -24.77
C PRO A 104 20.45 -4.48 -23.40
N LEU A 105 19.59 -5.49 -23.21
CA LEU A 105 18.79 -5.67 -21.99
C LEU A 105 19.55 -6.28 -20.81
N CYS A 106 20.84 -6.58 -20.92
CA CYS A 106 21.74 -7.06 -19.85
C CYS A 106 21.15 -8.09 -18.86
N ASN A 107 20.21 -8.93 -19.32
CA ASN A 107 19.36 -9.78 -18.48
C ASN A 107 19.56 -11.28 -18.77
N THR A 108 20.58 -11.63 -19.55
CA THR A 108 20.96 -13.02 -19.81
C THR A 108 22.43 -13.23 -19.51
N ALA A 109 22.80 -14.45 -19.12
CA ALA A 109 24.19 -14.81 -18.88
C ALA A 109 25.09 -14.67 -20.13
N ALA A 110 24.50 -14.60 -21.32
CA ALA A 110 25.21 -14.36 -22.58
C ALA A 110 25.44 -12.87 -22.89
N SER A 111 24.86 -11.96 -22.11
CA SER A 111 25.00 -10.52 -22.33
C SER A 111 26.33 -10.01 -21.77
N SER A 112 27.21 -9.50 -22.63
CA SER A 112 28.40 -8.75 -22.22
C SER A 112 28.06 -7.26 -22.07
N CYS A 113 27.71 -6.85 -20.85
CA CYS A 113 27.35 -5.46 -20.57
C CYS A 113 28.43 -4.73 -19.78
N THR A 114 28.62 -3.47 -20.13
CA THR A 114 29.38 -2.52 -19.31
C THR A 114 28.58 -2.11 -18.07
N PRO A 115 29.26 -1.67 -16.99
CA PRO A 115 28.59 -1.15 -15.79
C PRO A 115 27.57 -0.03 -16.10
N ALA A 116 27.87 0.85 -17.06
CA ALA A 116 26.95 1.90 -17.49
C ALA A 116 25.67 1.35 -18.15
N GLN A 117 25.79 0.29 -18.97
CA GLN A 117 24.62 -0.35 -19.59
C GLN A 117 23.73 -1.06 -18.54
N ILE A 118 24.34 -1.66 -17.52
CA ILE A 118 23.61 -2.26 -16.40
C ILE A 118 22.85 -1.17 -15.63
N ALA A 119 23.51 -0.06 -15.29
CA ALA A 119 22.87 1.05 -14.59
C ALA A 119 21.71 1.67 -15.38
N ALA A 120 21.86 1.86 -16.69
CA ALA A 120 20.80 2.35 -17.56
C ALA A 120 19.57 1.41 -17.56
N LEU A 121 19.80 0.10 -17.58
CA LEU A 121 18.72 -0.89 -17.47
C LEU A 121 18.05 -0.84 -16.11
N ASP A 122 18.84 -0.83 -15.03
CA ASP A 122 18.34 -0.79 -13.65
C ASP A 122 17.44 0.43 -13.43
N LEU A 123 17.90 1.61 -13.83
CA LEU A 123 17.11 2.84 -13.74
C LEU A 123 15.82 2.74 -14.56
N ALA A 124 15.87 2.27 -15.81
CA ALA A 124 14.68 2.11 -16.64
C ALA A 124 13.68 1.11 -16.02
N GLN A 125 14.15 -0.04 -15.55
CA GLN A 125 13.30 -1.05 -14.90
C GLN A 125 12.68 -0.51 -13.61
N TRP A 126 13.48 0.13 -12.77
CA TRP A 126 13.00 0.70 -11.51
C TRP A 126 11.96 1.79 -11.74
N ARG A 127 12.17 2.68 -12.71
CA ARG A 127 11.18 3.70 -13.09
C ARG A 127 9.85 3.08 -13.49
N MET A 128 9.87 2.02 -14.31
CA MET A 128 8.66 1.30 -14.69
C MET A 128 7.97 0.68 -13.46
N MET A 129 8.72 0.10 -12.53
CA MET A 129 8.16 -0.47 -11.31
C MET A 129 7.52 0.59 -10.40
N VAL A 130 8.21 1.71 -10.18
CA VAL A 130 7.70 2.85 -9.41
C VAL A 130 6.37 3.32 -9.98
N ARG A 131 6.30 3.59 -11.28
CA ARG A 131 5.09 4.06 -11.94
C ARG A 131 3.94 3.03 -11.90
N ASN A 132 4.25 1.74 -12.02
CA ASN A 132 3.22 0.71 -12.04
C ASN A 132 2.69 0.35 -10.65
N GLN A 133 3.44 0.63 -9.57
CA GLN A 133 3.13 0.15 -8.22
C GLN A 133 2.72 1.27 -7.24
N LEU A 134 3.13 2.50 -7.50
CA LEU A 134 2.76 3.66 -6.70
C LEU A 134 1.68 4.48 -7.42
N PRO A 135 0.83 5.20 -6.66
CA PRO A 135 -0.16 6.09 -7.26
C PRO A 135 0.52 7.29 -7.95
N GLU A 136 -0.09 7.76 -9.03
CA GLU A 136 0.24 9.02 -9.72
C GLU A 136 -0.16 10.26 -8.90
#